data_AF-A0A077XPZ6-F1
#
_entry.id   AF-A0A077XPZ6-F1
#
_cell.length_a   1.000
_cell.length_b   1.000
_cell.length_c   1.000
_cell.angle_alpha   90.00
_cell.angle_beta   90.00
_cell.angle_gamma   90.00
#
_symmetry.space_group_name_H-M   'P 1'
#
loop_
_entity.id
_entity.type
_entity.pdbx_description
1 polymer ?
#
loop_
_entity_poly.entity_id
_entity_poly.type
_entity_poly.pdbx_seq_one_letter_code
_entity_poly.pdbx_strand_id
1 'polypeptide(L)'
;MKENNTYHEGMEANNLPDSLRVNPFDVPEGYFKDLHESLISQVKLESLQKKNLDVPVGYFEKLQQNILSKVSEEKLKDQVKTDGFSHPDHYFSSLQNDILIKVAEDNLKSKVTQDGFVTPSLYFNEFNDQLSAKITTDNLRQIVSTDGFEAPKGYFEALNATITKTIRADLDLDIPVETSTVRSIKRKISWNKYAVAASLAAVLSIGGYFGIQNNNVQDEQKNLSHVSDQEIINYLAQTGNSDDLLYVAKYIDDEDIVGTNSKVKDEDIEDYLKYTL
;
A
#
# COMPACT_ATOMS: atom_id res chain seq x y z
N MET A 1 33.52 93.23 -46.36
CA MET A 1 32.34 92.60 -45.74
C MET A 1 32.69 92.34 -44.28
N LYS A 2 32.07 93.05 -43.34
CA LYS A 2 32.24 92.82 -41.90
C LYS A 2 30.86 92.44 -41.36
N GLU A 3 30.81 91.27 -40.75
CA GLU A 3 29.59 90.65 -40.24
C GLU A 3 29.12 91.40 -39.00
N ASN A 4 27.82 91.71 -38.95
CA ASN A 4 27.17 92.28 -37.77
C ASN A 4 26.97 91.16 -36.75
N ASN A 5 27.99 90.93 -35.94
CA ASN A 5 27.90 90.07 -34.78
C ASN A 5 27.09 90.79 -33.68
N THR A 6 25.85 90.36 -33.48
CA THR A 6 24.95 90.77 -32.38
C THR A 6 25.37 90.12 -31.06
N TYR A 7 26.63 90.28 -30.65
CA TYR A 7 27.04 89.91 -29.29
C TYR A 7 26.86 91.13 -28.39
N HIS A 8 25.81 91.09 -27.56
CA HIS A 8 25.65 92.01 -26.46
C HIS A 8 26.72 91.72 -25.42
N GLU A 9 27.69 92.62 -25.34
CA GLU A 9 28.64 92.74 -24.23
C GLU A 9 27.83 93.03 -22.95
N GLY A 10 27.79 92.07 -22.02
CA GLY A 10 26.92 92.14 -20.83
C GLY A 10 26.42 90.78 -20.30
N MET A 11 26.72 89.68 -20.98
CA MET A 11 26.51 88.31 -20.47
C MET A 11 27.64 87.87 -19.52
N GLU A 12 28.12 88.79 -18.67
CA GLU A 12 28.83 88.38 -17.46
C GLU A 12 27.85 87.58 -16.59
N ALA A 13 28.35 86.51 -15.98
CA ALA A 13 27.61 85.36 -15.46
C ALA A 13 26.54 85.62 -14.36
N ASN A 14 26.10 86.85 -14.14
CA ASN A 14 25.30 87.27 -12.98
C ASN A 14 24.04 88.13 -13.28
N ASN A 15 23.64 88.32 -14.54
CA ASN A 15 22.52 89.21 -14.89
C ASN A 15 21.18 88.50 -15.22
N LEU A 16 20.95 87.28 -14.73
CA LEU A 16 19.57 86.75 -14.72
C LEU A 16 18.82 87.37 -13.54
N PRO A 17 17.61 87.94 -13.74
CA PRO A 17 16.76 88.35 -12.63
C PRO A 17 16.48 87.14 -11.73
N ASP A 18 16.43 87.36 -10.41
CA ASP A 18 16.32 86.26 -9.42
C ASP A 18 15.14 85.33 -9.67
N SER A 19 14.06 85.85 -10.27
CA SER A 19 12.89 85.08 -10.71
C SER A 19 13.17 84.01 -11.78
N LEU A 20 14.24 84.17 -12.56
CA LEU A 20 14.70 83.18 -13.55
C LEU A 20 15.80 82.27 -12.99
N ARG A 21 16.29 82.54 -11.76
CA ARG A 21 17.32 81.75 -11.08
C ARG A 21 16.73 80.71 -10.12
N VAL A 22 15.46 80.85 -9.75
CA VAL A 22 14.71 79.85 -8.99
C VAL A 22 13.75 79.09 -9.89
N ASN A 23 13.63 77.78 -9.67
CA ASN A 23 12.66 76.95 -10.38
C ASN A 23 11.23 77.39 -9.96
N PRO A 24 10.40 77.93 -10.86
CA PRO A 24 9.04 78.36 -10.53
C PRO A 24 8.04 77.19 -10.43
N PHE A 25 8.48 75.96 -10.69
CA PHE A 25 7.64 74.77 -10.64
C PHE A 25 7.80 74.04 -9.31
N ASP A 26 6.73 74.02 -8.52
CA ASP A 26 6.61 73.15 -7.35
C ASP A 26 6.00 71.80 -7.76
N VAL A 27 6.56 70.73 -7.21
CA VAL A 27 6.01 69.37 -7.35
C VAL A 27 5.32 68.96 -6.05
N PRO A 28 4.16 68.30 -6.13
CA PRO A 28 3.49 67.76 -4.96
C PRO A 28 4.38 66.82 -4.15
N GLU A 29 4.16 66.78 -2.83
CA GLU A 29 4.82 65.83 -1.95
C GLU A 29 4.59 64.40 -2.44
N GLY A 30 5.65 63.60 -2.51
CA GLY A 30 5.58 62.21 -2.98
C GLY A 30 5.52 62.02 -4.50
N TYR A 31 5.44 63.08 -5.31
CA TYR A 31 5.32 62.98 -6.78
C TYR A 31 6.33 62.01 -7.40
N PHE A 32 7.63 62.19 -7.15
CA PHE A 32 8.66 61.32 -7.72
C PHE A 32 8.75 59.94 -7.07
N LYS A 33 8.27 59.80 -5.83
CA LYS A 33 8.23 58.52 -5.12
C LYS A 33 7.20 57.60 -5.77
N ASP A 34 6.02 58.14 -6.09
CA ASP A 34 4.90 57.36 -6.63
C ASP A 34 4.91 57.33 -8.17
N LEU A 35 5.61 58.26 -8.83
CA LEU A 35 5.71 58.35 -10.29
C LEU A 35 6.21 57.04 -10.90
N HIS A 36 7.18 56.38 -10.26
CA HIS A 36 7.74 55.13 -10.76
C HIS A 36 6.69 54.01 -10.79
N GLU A 37 5.96 53.82 -9.69
CA GLU A 37 4.90 52.81 -9.60
C GLU A 37 3.73 53.14 -10.52
N SER A 38 3.36 54.42 -10.60
CA SER A 38 2.28 54.88 -11.48
C SER A 38 2.64 54.64 -12.95
N LEU A 39 3.86 54.95 -13.38
CA LEU A 39 4.33 54.66 -14.74
C LEU A 39 4.33 53.16 -15.04
N ILE A 40 4.83 52.33 -14.12
CA ILE A 40 4.81 50.87 -14.30
C ILE A 40 3.37 50.36 -14.44
N SER A 41 2.45 50.86 -13.61
CA SER A 41 1.04 50.48 -13.67
C SER A 41 0.38 50.90 -14.99
N GLN A 42 0.69 52.10 -15.47
CA GLN A 42 0.17 52.65 -16.72
C GLN A 42 0.67 51.86 -17.93
N VAL A 43 1.97 51.60 -18.00
CA VAL A 43 2.58 50.77 -19.06
C VAL A 43 1.99 49.36 -19.05
N LYS A 44 1.76 48.78 -17.86
CA LYS A 44 1.13 47.47 -17.72
C LYS A 44 -0.32 47.48 -18.20
N LEU A 45 -1.11 48.50 -17.87
CA LEU A 45 -2.50 48.63 -18.32
C LEU A 45 -2.59 48.83 -19.84
N GLU A 46 -1.73 49.66 -20.43
CA GLU A 46 -1.64 49.85 -21.88
C GLU A 46 -1.21 48.56 -22.60
N SER A 47 -0.34 47.75 -21.99
CA SER A 47 0.03 46.43 -22.50
C SER A 47 -1.13 45.43 -22.47
N LEU A 48 -2.10 45.62 -21.56
CA LEU A 48 -3.29 44.79 -21.43
C LEU A 48 -4.40 45.19 -22.40
N GLN A 49 -4.54 46.47 -22.75
CA GLN A 49 -5.51 46.93 -23.76
C GLN A 49 -5.31 46.27 -25.15
N LYS A 50 -4.11 45.76 -25.44
CA LYS A 50 -3.82 45.01 -26.68
C LYS A 50 -4.15 43.52 -26.61
N LYS A 51 -4.46 42.98 -25.42
CA LYS A 51 -5.03 41.64 -25.29
C LYS A 51 -6.55 41.82 -25.23
N ASN A 52 -7.27 41.20 -26.17
CA ASN A 52 -8.70 41.01 -26.02
C ASN A 52 -8.95 40.35 -24.66
N LEU A 53 -9.46 41.13 -23.71
CA LEU A 53 -9.89 40.63 -22.40
C LEU A 53 -11.21 39.91 -22.64
N ASP A 54 -11.13 38.77 -23.33
CA ASP A 54 -12.30 37.95 -23.58
C ASP A 54 -12.73 37.33 -22.26
N VAL A 55 -13.98 37.60 -21.93
CA VAL A 55 -14.63 36.97 -20.81
C VAL A 55 -14.81 35.49 -21.18
N PRO A 56 -14.42 34.54 -20.32
CA PRO A 56 -14.63 33.12 -20.58
C PRO A 56 -16.10 32.83 -20.94
N VAL A 57 -16.30 31.99 -21.96
CA VAL A 57 -17.63 31.52 -22.35
C VAL A 57 -18.35 30.93 -21.12
N GLY A 58 -19.59 31.36 -20.86
CA GLY A 58 -20.35 30.88 -19.71
C GLY A 58 -20.14 31.67 -18.41
N TYR A 59 -19.28 32.71 -18.39
CA TYR A 59 -18.98 33.46 -17.17
C TYR A 59 -20.21 34.15 -16.60
N PHE A 60 -20.95 34.90 -17.42
CA PHE A 60 -22.10 35.68 -16.96
C PHE A 60 -23.28 34.77 -16.62
N GLU A 61 -23.46 33.67 -17.33
CA GLU A 61 -24.47 32.65 -17.04
C GLU A 61 -24.21 32.00 -15.66
N LYS A 62 -22.94 31.75 -15.31
CA LYS A 62 -22.57 31.17 -14.01
C LYS A 62 -22.37 32.21 -12.91
N LEU A 63 -22.24 33.50 -13.24
CA LEU A 63 -21.88 34.55 -12.28
C LEU A 63 -22.87 34.61 -11.12
N GLN A 64 -24.17 34.61 -11.41
CA GLN A 64 -25.21 34.65 -10.38
C GLN A 64 -25.11 33.44 -9.44
N GLN A 65 -24.96 32.24 -10.01
CA GLN A 65 -24.84 31.01 -9.23
C GLN A 65 -23.54 30.97 -8.40
N ASN A 66 -22.43 31.47 -8.94
CA ASN A 66 -21.15 31.57 -8.25
C ASN A 66 -21.22 32.54 -7.07
N ILE A 67 -21.85 33.70 -7.24
CA ILE A 67 -22.07 34.68 -6.17
C ILE A 67 -22.92 34.06 -5.06
N LEU A 68 -24.05 33.44 -5.41
CA LEU A 68 -24.93 32.76 -4.44
C LEU A 68 -24.18 31.64 -3.69
N SER A 69 -23.38 30.86 -4.40
CA SER A 69 -22.56 29.80 -3.81
C SER A 69 -21.52 30.36 -2.84
N LYS A 70 -20.84 31.45 -3.21
CA LYS A 70 -19.86 32.12 -2.34
C LYS A 70 -20.46 32.72 -1.09
N VAL A 71 -21.60 33.40 -1.22
CA VAL A 71 -22.34 33.93 -0.06
C VAL A 71 -22.81 32.80 0.86
N SER A 72 -23.22 31.67 0.28
CA SER A 72 -23.64 30.49 1.06
C SER A 72 -22.45 29.84 1.78
N GLU A 73 -21.30 29.72 1.10
CA GLU A 73 -20.05 29.23 1.70
C GLU A 73 -19.60 30.11 2.88
N GLU A 74 -19.65 31.44 2.73
CA GLU A 74 -19.29 32.38 3.77
C GLU A 74 -20.21 32.25 5.00
N LYS A 75 -21.53 32.18 4.77
CA LYS A 75 -22.51 31.93 5.85
C LYS A 75 -22.28 30.59 6.57
N LEU A 76 -21.85 29.55 5.83
CA LEU A 76 -21.54 28.24 6.43
C LEU A 76 -20.28 28.30 7.30
N LYS A 77 -19.25 29.06 6.90
CA LYS A 77 -18.02 29.25 7.69
C LYS A 77 -18.28 29.96 9.02
N ASP A 78 -19.26 30.87 9.07
CA ASP A 78 -19.68 31.52 10.32
C ASP A 78 -20.38 30.55 11.29
N GLN A 79 -21.02 29.51 10.76
CA GLN A 79 -21.79 28.52 11.55
C GLN A 79 -20.95 27.30 11.93
N VAL A 80 -20.02 26.89 11.07
CA VAL A 80 -19.16 25.72 11.26
C VAL A 80 -17.72 26.21 11.42
N LYS A 81 -17.25 26.24 12.67
CA LYS A 81 -15.88 26.69 13.02
C LYS A 81 -14.77 25.76 12.54
N THR A 82 -15.13 24.55 12.13
CA THR A 82 -14.21 23.52 11.67
C THR A 82 -14.62 23.10 10.27
N ASP A 83 -13.68 22.65 9.46
CA ASP A 83 -13.92 22.35 8.03
C ASP A 83 -14.85 21.13 7.82
N GLY A 84 -15.42 20.57 8.90
CA GLY A 84 -16.32 19.41 8.87
C GLY A 84 -15.62 18.08 8.61
N PHE A 85 -14.32 18.10 8.29
CA PHE A 85 -13.50 16.91 8.09
C PHE A 85 -12.77 16.55 9.37
N SER A 86 -13.32 15.60 10.12
CA SER A 86 -12.63 14.96 11.24
C SER A 86 -12.50 13.46 11.00
N HIS A 87 -11.32 12.92 11.24
CA HIS A 87 -11.13 11.48 11.34
C HIS A 87 -11.80 10.95 12.61
N PRO A 88 -12.31 9.71 12.59
CA PRO A 88 -12.79 9.04 13.80
C PRO A 88 -11.73 9.02 14.91
N ASP A 89 -12.19 9.00 16.16
CA ASP A 89 -11.31 8.84 17.31
C ASP A 89 -10.45 7.59 17.14
N HIS A 90 -9.16 7.71 17.50
CA HIS A 90 -8.15 6.65 17.40
C HIS A 90 -7.77 6.17 15.99
N TYR A 91 -8.26 6.80 14.91
CA TYR A 91 -7.92 6.42 13.52
C TYR A 91 -6.41 6.25 13.30
N PHE A 92 -5.60 7.26 13.64
CA PHE A 92 -4.15 7.18 13.44
C PHE A 92 -3.44 6.22 14.40
N SER A 93 -4.03 5.97 15.58
CA SER A 93 -3.48 5.03 16.55
C SER A 93 -3.69 3.58 16.11
N SER A 94 -4.80 3.26 15.42
CA SER A 94 -5.04 1.92 14.87
C SER A 94 -4.37 1.73 13.50
N LEU A 95 -4.26 2.81 12.70
CA LEU A 95 -3.79 2.75 11.31
C LEU A 95 -2.46 2.02 11.16
N GLN A 96 -1.49 2.25 12.05
CA GLN A 96 -0.20 1.57 11.99
C GLN A 96 -0.36 0.04 12.13
N ASN A 97 -1.16 -0.40 13.10
CA ASN A 97 -1.44 -1.82 13.31
C ASN A 97 -2.27 -2.41 12.16
N ASP A 98 -3.25 -1.66 11.66
CA ASP A 98 -4.11 -2.08 10.55
C ASP A 98 -3.30 -2.30 9.26
N ILE A 99 -2.35 -1.41 8.97
CA ILE A 99 -1.41 -1.56 7.85
C ILE A 99 -0.53 -2.80 8.05
N LEU A 100 0.03 -3.01 9.24
CA LEU A 100 0.85 -4.19 9.56
C LEU A 100 0.05 -5.50 9.37
N ILE A 101 -1.19 -5.54 9.85
CA ILE A 101 -2.09 -6.68 9.68
C ILE A 101 -2.36 -6.91 8.19
N LYS A 102 -2.68 -5.86 7.42
CA LYS A 102 -2.94 -5.98 5.98
C LYS A 102 -1.74 -6.48 5.20
N VAL A 103 -0.55 -5.95 5.47
CA VAL A 103 0.69 -6.41 4.86
C VAL A 103 0.96 -7.87 5.22
N ALA A 104 0.71 -8.27 6.47
CA ALA A 104 0.86 -9.66 6.89
C ALA A 104 -0.16 -10.58 6.19
N GLU A 105 -1.42 -10.16 6.07
CA GLU A 105 -2.47 -10.88 5.34
C GLU A 105 -2.10 -11.09 3.86
N ASP A 106 -1.65 -10.05 3.17
CA ASP A 106 -1.32 -10.12 1.74
C ASP A 106 -0.11 -11.04 1.51
N ASN A 107 0.90 -10.97 2.38
CA ASN A 107 2.05 -11.88 2.37
C ASN A 107 1.68 -13.34 2.66
N LEU A 108 0.65 -13.58 3.47
CA LEU A 108 0.14 -14.92 3.74
C LEU A 108 -0.65 -15.44 2.54
N LYS A 109 -1.52 -14.62 1.95
CA LYS A 109 -2.29 -14.98 0.75
C LYS A 109 -1.39 -15.31 -0.45
N SER A 110 -0.26 -14.62 -0.61
CA SER A 110 0.69 -14.95 -1.66
C SER A 110 1.42 -16.30 -1.45
N LYS A 111 1.45 -16.81 -0.22
CA LYS A 111 2.16 -18.05 0.16
C LYS A 111 1.22 -19.24 0.37
N VAL A 112 -0.06 -18.99 0.59
CA VAL A 112 -1.08 -19.98 0.87
C VAL A 112 -1.99 -20.08 -0.35
N THR A 113 -1.81 -21.12 -1.16
CA THR A 113 -2.59 -21.38 -2.39
C THR A 113 -3.99 -21.95 -2.13
N GLN A 114 -4.25 -22.43 -0.91
CA GLN A 114 -5.51 -23.05 -0.50
C GLN A 114 -5.75 -22.71 0.97
N ASP A 115 -6.96 -22.27 1.33
CA ASP A 115 -7.32 -22.07 2.73
C ASP A 115 -7.05 -23.39 3.47
N GLY A 116 -6.11 -23.38 4.42
CA GLY A 116 -5.63 -24.58 5.12
C GLY A 116 -6.68 -25.28 6.00
N PHE A 117 -7.95 -24.91 5.85
CA PHE A 117 -9.07 -25.46 6.58
C PHE A 117 -9.96 -26.27 5.63
N VAL A 118 -9.73 -27.58 5.60
CA VAL A 118 -10.64 -28.51 4.94
C VAL A 118 -11.73 -28.87 5.95
N THR A 119 -12.94 -28.37 5.74
CA THR A 119 -14.09 -28.81 6.53
C THR A 119 -14.33 -30.30 6.31
N PRO A 120 -14.53 -31.10 7.38
CA PRO A 120 -14.89 -32.51 7.24
C PRO A 120 -16.09 -32.69 6.32
N SER A 121 -16.12 -33.83 5.62
CA SER A 121 -17.29 -34.23 4.84
C SER A 121 -18.53 -34.16 5.72
N LEU A 122 -19.62 -33.59 5.18
CA LEU A 122 -20.91 -33.40 5.86
C LEU A 122 -20.98 -32.34 6.98
N TYR A 123 -19.91 -31.62 7.30
CA TYR A 123 -19.92 -30.57 8.35
C TYR A 123 -21.10 -29.59 8.22
N PHE A 124 -21.33 -29.05 7.02
CA PHE A 124 -22.42 -28.11 6.78
C PHE A 124 -23.79 -28.79 6.63
N ASN A 125 -23.81 -30.04 6.16
CA ASN A 125 -25.06 -30.78 5.93
C ASN A 125 -25.69 -31.20 7.27
N GLU A 126 -24.87 -31.61 8.24
CA GLU A 126 -25.34 -32.05 9.56
C GLU A 126 -25.48 -30.90 10.56
N PHE A 127 -24.96 -29.70 10.25
CA PHE A 127 -24.95 -28.58 11.18
C PHE A 127 -26.34 -28.25 11.72
N ASN A 128 -27.34 -28.19 10.85
CA ASN A 128 -28.71 -27.83 11.25
C ASN A 128 -29.36 -28.91 12.12
N ASP A 129 -29.10 -30.18 11.81
CA ASP A 129 -29.62 -31.32 12.57
C ASP A 129 -28.95 -31.41 13.95
N GLN A 130 -27.63 -31.24 14.01
CA GLN A 130 -26.86 -31.20 15.25
C GLN A 130 -27.27 -30.01 16.14
N LEU A 131 -27.47 -28.82 15.54
CA LEU A 131 -27.94 -27.64 16.26
C LEU A 131 -29.34 -27.87 16.84
N SER A 132 -30.24 -28.46 16.05
CA SER A 132 -31.60 -28.79 16.50
C SER A 132 -31.60 -29.84 17.61
N ALA A 133 -30.77 -30.88 17.48
CA ALA A 133 -30.57 -31.89 18.52
C ALA A 133 -30.00 -31.27 19.82
N LYS A 134 -29.07 -30.32 19.69
CA LYS A 134 -28.51 -29.63 20.85
C LYS A 134 -29.52 -28.70 21.53
N ILE A 135 -30.29 -27.93 20.76
CA ILE A 135 -31.34 -27.07 21.31
C ILE A 135 -32.41 -27.91 22.02
N THR A 136 -32.83 -29.02 21.42
CA THR A 136 -33.83 -29.91 22.01
C THR A 136 -33.32 -30.58 23.29
N THR A 137 -32.08 -31.06 23.31
CA THR A 137 -31.46 -31.61 24.53
C THR A 137 -31.30 -30.56 25.63
N ASP A 138 -30.86 -29.34 25.30
CA ASP A 138 -30.73 -28.24 26.27
C ASP A 138 -32.11 -27.84 26.85
N ASN A 139 -33.15 -27.77 26.00
CA ASN A 139 -34.53 -27.51 26.45
C ASN A 139 -35.08 -28.64 27.34
N LEU A 140 -34.80 -29.91 26.99
CA LEU A 140 -35.21 -31.05 27.80
C LEU A 140 -34.54 -31.01 29.18
N ARG A 141 -33.23 -30.74 29.24
CA ARG A 141 -32.48 -30.60 30.50
C ARG A 141 -33.00 -29.50 31.42
N GLN A 142 -33.62 -28.46 30.88
CA GLN A 142 -34.27 -27.44 31.72
C GLN A 142 -35.55 -27.95 32.39
N ILE A 143 -36.20 -28.96 31.82
CA ILE A 143 -37.48 -29.51 32.25
C ILE A 143 -37.29 -30.78 33.10
N VAL A 144 -36.30 -31.61 32.78
CA VAL A 144 -35.96 -32.81 33.57
C VAL A 144 -34.84 -32.52 34.57
N SER A 145 -35.11 -32.68 35.87
CA SER A 145 -34.14 -32.42 36.95
C SER A 145 -33.08 -33.52 37.12
N THR A 146 -33.29 -34.68 36.50
CA THR A 146 -32.41 -35.85 36.57
C THR A 146 -32.37 -36.53 35.21
N ASP A 147 -31.21 -36.98 34.75
CA ASP A 147 -31.01 -37.61 33.43
C ASP A 147 -31.78 -38.93 33.22
N GLY A 148 -32.52 -39.43 34.22
CA GLY A 148 -33.39 -40.62 34.12
C GLY A 148 -32.63 -41.95 34.01
N PHE A 149 -31.31 -41.92 33.93
CA PHE A 149 -30.44 -43.09 34.00
C PHE A 149 -30.04 -43.34 35.45
N GLU A 150 -30.78 -44.19 36.15
CA GLU A 150 -30.35 -44.72 37.44
C GLU A 150 -29.67 -46.08 37.22
N ALA A 151 -28.49 -46.27 37.79
CA ALA A 151 -27.83 -47.57 37.74
C ALA A 151 -28.75 -48.61 38.42
N PRO A 152 -28.90 -49.82 37.86
CA PRO A 152 -29.68 -50.87 38.49
C PRO A 152 -29.26 -51.07 39.95
N LYS A 153 -30.22 -51.22 40.85
CA LYS A 153 -29.95 -51.45 42.27
C LYS A 153 -29.00 -52.64 42.44
N GLY A 154 -27.85 -52.44 43.10
CA GLY A 154 -26.85 -53.50 43.28
C GLY A 154 -25.77 -53.57 42.19
N TYR A 155 -25.82 -52.73 41.15
CA TYR A 155 -24.85 -52.76 40.04
C TYR A 155 -23.41 -52.56 40.53
N PHE A 156 -23.17 -51.53 41.35
CA PHE A 156 -21.83 -51.23 41.84
C PHE A 156 -21.34 -52.27 42.85
N GLU A 157 -22.23 -52.85 43.64
CA GLU A 157 -21.93 -53.95 44.57
C GLU A 157 -21.54 -55.22 43.80
N ALA A 158 -22.28 -55.57 42.75
CA ALA A 158 -21.98 -56.71 41.89
C ALA A 158 -20.68 -56.50 41.10
N LEU A 159 -20.45 -55.28 40.61
CA LEU A 159 -19.19 -54.90 39.95
C LEU A 159 -18.01 -55.02 40.91
N ASN A 160 -18.12 -54.50 42.12
CA ASN A 160 -17.06 -54.56 43.13
C ASN A 160 -16.79 -56.01 43.58
N ALA A 161 -17.84 -56.82 43.75
CA ALA A 161 -17.71 -58.25 44.02
C ALA A 161 -16.99 -58.99 42.87
N THR A 162 -17.26 -58.61 41.62
CA THR A 162 -16.60 -59.18 40.44
C THR A 162 -15.12 -58.78 40.39
N ILE A 163 -14.81 -57.49 40.56
CA ILE A 163 -13.43 -56.97 40.57
C ILE A 163 -12.60 -57.61 41.69
N THR A 164 -13.14 -57.73 42.90
CA THR A 164 -12.43 -58.36 44.03
C THR A 164 -12.25 -59.87 43.82
N LYS A 165 -13.21 -60.54 43.17
CA LYS A 165 -13.07 -61.94 42.78
C LYS A 165 -11.98 -62.13 41.71
N THR A 166 -11.91 -61.27 40.71
CA THR A 166 -10.87 -61.37 39.66
C THR A 166 -9.48 -61.05 40.22
N ILE A 167 -9.34 -60.02 41.07
CA ILE A 167 -8.07 -59.71 41.72
C ILE A 167 -7.61 -60.86 42.63
N ARG A 168 -8.51 -61.46 43.41
CA ARG A 168 -8.15 -62.62 44.27
C ARG A 168 -7.84 -63.88 43.46
N ALA A 169 -8.55 -64.12 42.37
CA ALA A 169 -8.25 -65.23 41.46
C ALA A 169 -6.87 -65.07 40.78
N ASP A 170 -6.44 -63.83 40.50
CA ASP A 170 -5.07 -63.54 40.04
C ASP A 170 -4.02 -63.62 41.16
N LEU A 171 -4.40 -63.46 42.43
CA LEU A 171 -3.50 -63.62 43.59
C LEU A 171 -3.31 -65.10 44.02
N ASP A 172 -4.26 -65.98 43.73
CA ASP A 172 -4.17 -67.43 44.01
C ASP A 172 -3.40 -68.19 42.91
N LEU A 173 -2.93 -67.50 41.87
CA LEU A 173 -1.93 -68.02 40.93
C LEU A 173 -0.55 -67.57 41.41
N ASP A 174 0.24 -68.54 41.85
CA ASP A 174 1.65 -68.44 42.23
C ASP A 174 2.50 -68.03 41.01
N ILE A 175 2.39 -66.76 40.59
CA ILE A 175 3.18 -66.18 39.49
C ILE A 175 4.38 -65.47 40.14
N PRO A 176 5.62 -65.91 39.88
CA PRO A 176 6.80 -65.24 40.42
C PRO A 176 6.89 -63.83 39.85
N VAL A 177 6.90 -62.83 40.74
CA VAL A 177 7.13 -61.42 40.40
C VAL A 177 8.58 -61.27 39.91
N GLU A 178 8.81 -61.38 38.61
CA GLU A 178 10.08 -60.99 38.02
C GLU A 178 10.18 -59.46 37.96
N THR A 179 10.84 -58.87 38.95
CA THR A 179 11.21 -57.45 38.93
C THR A 179 12.33 -57.23 37.91
N SER A 180 11.98 -56.91 36.65
CA SER A 180 12.97 -56.52 35.65
C SER A 180 13.57 -55.14 35.99
N THR A 181 14.87 -55.12 36.26
CA THR A 181 15.59 -53.87 36.57
C THR A 181 15.77 -53.04 35.30
N VAL A 182 15.16 -51.85 35.26
CA VAL A 182 15.34 -50.86 34.18
C VAL A 182 16.78 -50.30 34.24
N ARG A 183 17.61 -50.65 33.25
CA ARG A 183 18.94 -50.02 33.07
C ARG A 183 18.83 -48.84 32.09
N SER A 184 19.10 -47.63 32.59
CA SER A 184 19.20 -46.40 31.81
C SER A 184 20.47 -46.37 30.94
N ILE A 185 20.30 -46.23 29.62
CA ILE A 185 21.41 -46.04 28.67
C ILE A 185 21.71 -44.54 28.57
N LYS A 186 22.70 -44.06 29.33
CA LYS A 186 23.22 -42.69 29.16
C LYS A 186 24.30 -42.67 28.08
N ARG A 187 23.93 -42.40 26.82
CA ARG A 187 24.90 -42.20 25.74
C ARG A 187 25.44 -40.77 25.79
N LYS A 188 26.72 -40.60 26.14
CA LYS A 188 27.42 -39.31 26.03
C LYS A 188 27.61 -38.96 24.55
N ILE A 189 26.84 -37.99 24.04
CA ILE A 189 27.02 -37.45 22.70
C ILE A 189 28.10 -36.36 22.78
N SER A 190 29.18 -36.52 22.02
CA SER A 190 30.31 -35.58 22.02
C SER A 190 30.01 -34.37 21.12
N TRP A 191 29.63 -33.23 21.71
CA TRP A 191 29.26 -32.00 21.00
C TRP A 191 30.43 -31.23 20.38
N ASN A 192 31.67 -31.62 20.67
CA ASN A 192 32.88 -30.93 20.19
C ASN A 192 32.98 -30.90 18.65
N LYS A 193 32.28 -31.80 17.95
CA LYS A 193 32.24 -31.82 16.47
C LYS A 193 31.34 -30.73 15.87
N TYR A 194 30.39 -30.21 16.65
CA TYR A 194 29.43 -29.20 16.20
C TYR A 194 29.89 -27.77 16.51
N ALA A 195 30.85 -27.60 17.42
CA ALA A 195 31.38 -26.29 17.80
C ALA A 195 32.04 -25.55 16.61
N VAL A 196 32.79 -26.26 15.77
CA VAL A 196 33.48 -25.68 14.60
C VAL A 196 32.49 -25.19 13.55
N ALA A 197 31.43 -25.96 13.29
CA ALA A 197 30.37 -25.57 12.35
C ALA A 197 29.59 -24.35 12.85
N ALA A 198 29.25 -24.32 14.14
CA ALA A 198 28.55 -23.19 14.76
C ALA A 198 29.39 -21.91 14.73
N SER A 199 30.70 -22.00 14.99
CA SER A 199 31.58 -20.83 14.90
C SER A 199 31.68 -20.29 13.47
N LEU A 200 31.75 -21.17 12.46
CA LEU A 200 31.81 -20.74 11.06
C LEU A 200 30.51 -20.03 10.65
N ALA A 201 29.35 -20.59 11.02
CA ALA A 201 28.05 -19.99 10.72
C ALA A 201 27.86 -18.64 11.42
N ALA A 202 28.31 -18.51 12.67
CA ALA A 202 28.25 -17.26 13.42
C ALA A 202 29.15 -16.17 12.80
N VAL A 203 30.38 -16.51 12.42
CA VAL A 203 31.33 -15.58 11.79
C VAL A 203 30.81 -15.11 10.43
N LEU A 204 30.26 -16.01 9.61
CA LEU A 204 29.67 -15.65 8.32
C LEU A 204 28.42 -14.76 8.50
N SER A 205 27.58 -15.03 9.51
CA SER A 205 26.39 -14.23 9.79
C SER A 205 26.73 -12.82 10.26
N ILE A 206 27.73 -12.68 11.16
CA ILE A 206 28.17 -11.38 11.66
C ILE A 206 28.87 -10.57 10.55
N GLY A 207 29.71 -11.23 9.73
CA GLY A 207 30.36 -10.60 8.59
C GLY A 207 29.37 -10.10 7.53
N GLY A 208 28.34 -10.89 7.23
CA GLY A 208 27.26 -10.49 6.32
C GLY A 208 26.46 -9.31 6.86
N TYR A 209 26.11 -9.32 8.15
CA TYR A 209 25.34 -8.26 8.79
C TYR A 209 26.09 -6.91 8.80
N PHE A 210 27.39 -6.90 9.14
CA PHE A 210 28.20 -5.68 9.12
C PHE A 210 28.54 -5.19 7.71
N GLY A 211 28.72 -6.11 6.74
CA GLY A 211 28.96 -5.78 5.34
C GLY A 211 27.75 -5.13 4.65
N ILE A 212 26.53 -5.50 5.05
CA ILE A 212 25.29 -4.88 4.57
C ILE A 212 25.09 -3.49 5.18
N GLN A 213 25.55 -3.26 6.42
CA GLN A 213 25.33 -1.99 7.11
C GLN A 213 26.32 -0.88 6.71
N ASN A 214 27.49 -1.22 6.15
CA ASN A 214 28.53 -0.25 5.79
C ASN A 214 28.56 0.13 4.30
N ASN A 215 27.66 -0.43 3.48
CA ASN A 215 27.45 0.06 2.12
C ASN A 215 26.20 0.93 2.08
N ASN A 216 26.42 2.22 1.82
CA ASN A 216 25.43 3.12 1.27
C ASN A 216 25.16 2.65 -0.18
N VAL A 217 24.43 1.54 -0.32
CA VAL A 217 24.02 1.03 -1.63
C VAL A 217 22.88 1.94 -2.07
N GLN A 218 23.24 2.92 -2.89
CA GLN A 218 22.29 3.50 -3.84
C GLN A 218 21.58 2.34 -4.54
N ASP A 219 20.25 2.44 -4.62
CA ASP A 219 19.43 1.64 -5.52
C ASP A 219 20.01 1.69 -6.94
N GLU A 220 20.82 0.71 -7.30
CA GLU A 220 20.97 0.31 -8.70
C GLU A 220 19.78 -0.59 -9.03
N GLN A 221 18.62 0.04 -9.27
CA GLN A 221 17.72 -0.48 -10.29
C GLN A 221 18.56 -0.58 -11.58
N LYS A 222 19.13 -1.78 -11.83
CA LYS A 222 19.67 -2.10 -13.15
C LYS A 222 18.52 -1.98 -14.14
N ASN A 223 18.52 -0.84 -14.81
CA ASN A 223 17.59 -0.43 -15.81
C ASN A 223 17.61 -1.49 -16.93
N LEU A 224 16.61 -2.38 -16.93
CA LEU A 224 16.44 -3.43 -17.94
C LEU A 224 16.20 -2.87 -19.34
N SER A 225 16.06 -1.54 -19.49
CA SER A 225 15.92 -0.86 -20.77
C SER A 225 17.19 -0.87 -21.63
N HIS A 226 18.34 -1.27 -21.09
CA HIS A 226 19.62 -1.24 -21.77
C HIS A 226 20.34 -2.59 -21.86
N VAL A 227 19.61 -3.71 -21.86
CA VAL A 227 20.22 -4.99 -22.24
C VAL A 227 20.45 -4.98 -23.76
N SER A 228 21.70 -5.12 -24.18
CA SER A 228 22.09 -5.21 -25.59
C SER A 228 21.52 -6.50 -26.20
N ASP A 229 21.05 -6.44 -27.44
CA ASP A 229 20.60 -7.63 -28.18
C ASP A 229 21.67 -8.74 -28.15
N GLN A 230 22.96 -8.39 -28.13
CA GLN A 230 24.06 -9.37 -28.05
C GLN A 230 24.18 -10.04 -26.67
N GLU A 231 23.84 -9.35 -25.58
CA GLU A 231 23.78 -9.96 -24.25
C GLU A 231 22.58 -10.88 -24.10
N ILE A 232 21.44 -10.50 -24.69
CA ILE A 232 20.24 -11.35 -24.74
C ILE A 232 20.55 -12.62 -25.55
N ILE A 233 21.18 -12.48 -26.72
CA ILE A 233 21.59 -13.60 -27.57
C ILE A 233 22.58 -14.52 -26.85
N ASN A 234 23.59 -13.98 -26.19
CA ASN A 234 24.58 -14.78 -25.48
C ASN A 234 23.97 -15.51 -24.27
N TYR A 235 23.07 -14.85 -23.53
CA TYR A 235 22.34 -15.48 -22.44
C TYR A 235 21.46 -16.63 -22.94
N LEU A 236 20.66 -16.39 -23.99
CA LEU A 236 19.80 -17.41 -24.59
C LEU A 236 20.60 -18.58 -25.20
N ALA A 237 21.77 -18.31 -25.79
CA ALA A 237 22.65 -19.37 -26.29
C ALA A 237 23.28 -20.19 -25.14
N GLN A 238 23.49 -19.58 -23.98
CA GLN A 238 24.05 -20.24 -22.81
C GLN A 238 22.99 -21.00 -21.98
N THR A 239 21.74 -20.54 -21.98
CA THR A 239 20.63 -21.14 -21.21
C THR A 239 19.63 -21.93 -22.04
N GLY A 240 19.75 -21.90 -23.38
CA GLY A 240 18.83 -22.54 -24.30
C GLY A 240 18.97 -24.06 -24.29
N ASN A 241 17.87 -24.74 -23.98
CA ASN A 241 17.76 -26.19 -24.09
C ASN A 241 17.56 -26.56 -25.58
N SER A 242 18.18 -27.65 -26.04
CA SER A 242 18.19 -28.06 -27.46
C SER A 242 16.80 -28.18 -28.10
N ASP A 243 15.78 -28.49 -27.29
CA ASP A 243 14.40 -28.70 -27.72
C ASP A 243 13.67 -27.38 -28.04
N ASP A 244 14.00 -26.28 -27.36
CA ASP A 244 13.35 -24.98 -27.59
C ASP A 244 13.80 -24.36 -28.92
N LEU A 245 15.06 -24.59 -29.32
CA LEU A 245 15.59 -24.15 -30.61
C LEU A 245 14.89 -24.86 -31.78
N LEU A 246 14.55 -26.14 -31.61
CA LEU A 246 13.84 -26.94 -32.61
C LEU A 246 12.39 -26.47 -32.78
N TYR A 247 11.76 -26.02 -31.69
CA TYR A 247 10.43 -25.43 -31.73
C TYR A 247 10.44 -24.10 -32.48
N VAL A 248 11.39 -23.22 -32.17
CA VAL A 248 11.52 -21.91 -32.82
C VAL A 248 11.86 -22.06 -34.31
N ALA A 249 12.79 -22.95 -34.69
CA ALA A 249 13.13 -23.20 -36.09
C ALA A 249 11.94 -23.72 -36.93
N LYS A 250 11.00 -24.46 -36.32
CA LYS A 250 9.78 -24.95 -36.98
C LYS A 250 8.81 -23.83 -37.36
N TYR A 251 8.90 -22.67 -36.70
CA TYR A 251 8.03 -21.51 -36.95
C TYR A 251 8.75 -20.34 -37.63
N ILE A 252 10.06 -20.43 -37.86
CA ILE A 252 10.85 -19.41 -38.59
C ILE A 252 10.77 -19.60 -40.11
N ASP A 253 10.46 -20.80 -40.60
CA ASP A 253 10.35 -21.06 -42.05
C ASP A 253 9.13 -20.39 -42.72
N ASP A 254 8.19 -19.87 -41.93
CA ASP A 254 7.09 -19.04 -42.43
C ASP A 254 7.48 -17.55 -42.26
N GLU A 255 7.75 -16.89 -43.39
CA GLU A 255 8.34 -15.55 -43.52
C GLU A 255 7.49 -14.38 -42.96
N ASP A 256 6.43 -14.63 -42.18
CA ASP A 256 5.55 -13.59 -41.64
C ASP A 256 5.08 -13.90 -40.21
N ILE A 257 5.92 -13.58 -39.22
CA ILE A 257 5.49 -13.50 -37.81
C ILE A 257 4.87 -12.11 -37.57
N VAL A 258 3.61 -11.96 -37.99
CA VAL A 258 2.73 -10.87 -37.53
C VAL A 258 2.09 -11.30 -36.22
N GLY A 259 2.32 -10.52 -35.15
CA GLY A 259 1.83 -10.78 -33.80
C GLY A 259 0.34 -11.14 -33.74
N THR A 260 0.02 -12.11 -32.89
CA THR A 260 -1.29 -12.75 -32.72
C THR A 260 -2.41 -11.84 -32.20
N ASN A 261 -2.21 -10.52 -32.14
CA ASN A 261 -3.16 -9.55 -31.60
C ASN A 261 -4.03 -8.84 -32.65
N SER A 262 -3.91 -9.15 -33.95
CA SER A 262 -4.60 -8.36 -35.01
C SER A 262 -5.64 -9.13 -35.84
N LYS A 263 -6.04 -10.34 -35.45
CA LYS A 263 -6.94 -11.21 -36.26
C LYS A 263 -8.26 -11.60 -35.59
N VAL A 264 -8.62 -11.03 -34.43
CA VAL A 264 -9.98 -11.17 -33.90
C VAL A 264 -10.78 -9.99 -34.41
N LYS A 265 -11.80 -10.23 -35.25
CA LYS A 265 -12.66 -9.17 -35.75
C LYS A 265 -13.69 -8.82 -34.68
N ASP A 266 -14.02 -7.54 -34.57
CA ASP A 266 -14.96 -7.06 -33.54
C ASP A 266 -16.33 -7.76 -33.62
N GLU A 267 -16.76 -8.17 -34.82
CA GLU A 267 -17.99 -8.92 -35.07
C GLU A 267 -17.99 -10.32 -34.41
N ASP A 268 -16.82 -10.99 -34.36
CA ASP A 268 -16.68 -12.31 -33.70
C ASP A 268 -16.80 -12.20 -32.17
N ILE A 269 -16.39 -11.05 -31.61
CA ILE A 269 -16.48 -10.75 -30.17
C ILE A 269 -17.92 -10.42 -29.80
N GLU A 270 -18.63 -9.69 -30.67
CA GLU A 270 -20.03 -9.30 -30.45
C GLU A 270 -20.98 -10.50 -30.47
N ASP A 271 -20.77 -11.44 -31.40
CA ASP A 271 -21.53 -12.69 -31.46
C ASP A 271 -21.30 -13.59 -30.24
N TYR A 272 -20.05 -13.65 -29.75
CA TYR A 272 -19.73 -14.43 -28.54
C TYR A 272 -20.38 -13.85 -27.29
N LEU A 273 -20.35 -12.52 -27.12
CA LEU A 273 -20.98 -11.85 -25.98
C LEU A 273 -22.51 -12.01 -26.00
N LYS A 274 -23.13 -11.99 -27.17
CA LYS A 274 -24.57 -12.19 -27.32
C LYS A 274 -25.02 -13.63 -27.01
N TYR A 275 -24.14 -14.61 -27.18
CA TYR A 275 -24.46 -16.01 -26.87
C TYR A 275 -24.19 -16.38 -25.40
N THR A 276 -23.42 -15.56 -24.68
CA THR A 276 -22.97 -15.85 -23.30
C THR A 276 -23.67 -15.01 -22.22
N LEU A 277 -24.46 -14.00 -22.60
CA LEU A 277 -25.37 -13.19 -21.76
C LEU A 277 -26.83 -13.48 -22.09
#